data_AF-A5ZRS9-F1
#
_entry.id   AF-A5ZRS9-F1
#
_cell.length_a   1.000
_cell.length_b   1.000
_cell.length_c   1.000
_cell.angle_alpha   90.00
_cell.angle_beta   90.00
_cell.angle_gamma   90.00
#
_symmetry.space_group_name_H-M   'P 1'
#
loop_
_entity.id
_entity.type
_entity.pdbx_description
1 polymer ?
#
loop_
_entity_poly.entity_id
_entity_poly.type
_entity_poly.pdbx_seq_one_letter_code
_entity_poly.pdbx_strand_id
1 'polypeptide(L)'
;MKAVKGYTKHDYTMICKEEGGEVFSFASIDEAAGYFSMFGHEVPTNVALDGILNDTNCDWIVFDDGSVIFKYYGSGYDGNIINEMIEKGCRI
;
A
#
# COMPACT_ATOMS: atom_id res chain seq x y z
N MET A 1 -0.15 -8.52 1.49
CA MET A 1 0.56 -9.77 1.17
C MET A 1 2.07 -9.56 0.97
N LYS A 2 2.87 -10.63 0.94
CA LYS A 2 4.26 -10.57 0.45
C LYS A 2 4.32 -10.56 -1.08
N ALA A 3 5.34 -9.89 -1.63
CA ALA A 3 5.63 -9.89 -3.06
C ALA A 3 5.86 -11.33 -3.58
N VAL A 4 5.37 -11.60 -4.79
CA VAL A 4 5.59 -12.89 -5.45
C VAL A 4 7.06 -13.02 -5.83
N LYS A 5 7.64 -14.21 -5.57
CA LYS A 5 9.05 -14.47 -5.89
C LYS A 5 9.33 -14.20 -7.38
N GLY A 6 10.31 -13.34 -7.63
CA GLY A 6 10.72 -12.95 -8.99
C GLY A 6 10.03 -11.68 -9.53
N TYR A 7 8.99 -11.18 -8.86
CA TYR A 7 8.39 -9.88 -9.17
C TYR A 7 9.10 -8.77 -8.39
N THR A 8 9.39 -7.68 -9.08
CA THR A 8 10.03 -6.50 -8.53
C THR A 8 9.01 -5.39 -8.26
N LYS A 9 9.41 -4.37 -7.50
CA LYS A 9 8.64 -3.12 -7.34
C LYS A 9 8.25 -2.51 -8.68
N HIS A 10 9.17 -2.54 -9.64
CA HIS A 10 8.95 -2.01 -10.97
C HIS A 10 7.83 -2.77 -11.70
N ASP A 11 7.83 -4.10 -11.62
CA ASP A 11 6.80 -4.93 -12.24
C ASP A 11 5.41 -4.61 -11.67
N TYR A 12 5.28 -4.56 -10.34
CA TYR A 12 4.03 -4.18 -9.68
C TYR A 12 3.58 -2.76 -10.04
N THR A 13 4.52 -1.83 -10.15
CA THR A 13 4.24 -0.44 -10.53
C THR A 13 3.72 -0.36 -11.96
N MET A 14 4.39 -1.04 -12.91
CA MET A 14 3.97 -1.07 -14.31
C MET A 14 2.58 -1.68 -14.46
N ILE A 15 2.36 -2.86 -13.88
CA ILE A 15 1.07 -3.56 -13.96
C ILE A 15 -0.05 -2.67 -13.42
N CYS A 16 0.14 -2.09 -12.23
CA CYS A 16 -0.86 -1.20 -11.64
C CYS A 16 -1.19 -0.01 -12.55
N LYS A 17 -0.17 0.63 -13.13
CA LYS A 17 -0.35 1.80 -14.02
C LYS A 17 -1.01 1.41 -15.35
N GLU A 18 -0.66 0.25 -15.92
CA GLU A 18 -1.29 -0.29 -17.13
C GLU A 18 -2.77 -0.60 -16.91
N GLU A 19 -3.15 -1.03 -15.71
CA GLU A 19 -4.53 -1.25 -15.29
C GLU A 19 -5.28 0.06 -14.94
N GLY A 20 -4.62 1.22 -15.05
CA GLY A 20 -5.21 2.53 -14.74
C GLY A 20 -5.22 2.91 -13.27
N GLY A 21 -4.50 2.16 -12.42
CA GLY A 21 -4.33 2.45 -11.00
C GLY A 21 -3.18 3.41 -10.70
N GLU A 22 -3.18 3.91 -9.47
CA GLU A 22 -2.12 4.75 -8.88
C GLU A 22 -1.30 3.94 -7.88
N VAL A 23 -0.02 4.29 -7.77
CA VAL A 23 0.93 3.54 -6.94
C VAL A 23 1.48 4.47 -5.87
N PHE A 24 1.38 4.02 -4.63
CA PHE A 24 1.98 4.66 -3.47
C PHE A 24 3.10 3.79 -2.93
N SER A 25 4.21 4.41 -2.53
CA SER A 25 5.40 3.72 -2.03
C SER A 25 5.75 4.19 -0.63
N PHE A 26 6.08 3.22 0.23
CA PHE A 26 6.49 3.45 1.61
C PHE A 26 7.85 2.80 1.87
N ALA A 27 8.67 3.45 2.70
CA ALA A 27 10.01 2.95 3.00
C ALA A 27 9.97 1.73 3.93
N SER A 28 8.93 1.60 4.75
CA SER A 28 8.76 0.49 5.69
C SER A 28 7.29 0.07 5.85
N ILE A 29 7.10 -1.14 6.35
CA ILE A 29 5.78 -1.66 6.72
C ILE A 29 5.13 -0.86 7.86
N ASP A 30 5.92 -0.31 8.79
CA ASP A 30 5.40 0.50 9.89
C ASP A 30 4.80 1.82 9.39
N GLU A 31 5.44 2.45 8.40
CA GLU A 31 4.92 3.65 7.74
C GLU A 31 3.60 3.33 7.02
N ALA A 32 3.57 2.24 6.25
CA ALA A 32 2.37 1.78 5.56
C ALA A 32 1.23 1.45 6.55
N ALA A 33 1.55 0.81 7.68
CA ALA A 33 0.59 0.46 8.73
C ALA A 33 -0.01 1.70 9.42
N GLY A 34 0.74 2.80 9.49
CA GLY A 34 0.21 4.09 9.96
C GLY A 34 -0.96 4.58 9.11
N TYR A 35 -0.81 4.60 7.78
CA TYR A 35 -1.90 4.97 6.87
C TYR A 35 -3.01 3.93 6.84
N PHE A 36 -2.68 2.64 6.85
CA PHE A 36 -3.67 1.56 6.90
C PHE A 36 -4.57 1.67 8.14
N SER A 37 -3.97 1.96 9.29
CA SER A 37 -4.70 2.17 10.55
C SER A 37 -5.77 3.26 10.41
N MET A 38 -5.44 4.36 9.73
CA MET A 38 -6.36 5.47 9.50
C MET A 38 -7.56 5.07 8.62
N PHE A 39 -7.35 4.26 7.58
CA PHE A 39 -8.46 3.75 6.75
C PHE A 39 -9.47 2.90 7.54
N GLY A 40 -9.01 2.21 8.60
CA GLY A 40 -9.85 1.39 9.48
C GLY A 40 -10.52 2.13 10.63
N HIS A 41 -10.49 3.48 10.65
CA HIS A 41 -10.87 4.29 11.81
C HIS A 41 -9.98 4.06 13.05
N GLU A 42 -8.66 4.22 12.86
CA GLU A 42 -7.64 4.15 13.93
C GLU A 42 -7.52 2.76 14.58
N VAL A 43 -7.49 1.70 13.76
CA VAL A 43 -7.25 0.35 14.28
C VAL A 43 -5.84 0.22 14.88
N PRO A 44 -5.62 -0.62 15.90
CA PRO A 44 -4.30 -0.83 16.49
C PRO A 44 -3.24 -1.23 15.46
N THR A 45 -1.99 -0.77 15.64
CA THR A 45 -0.89 -1.01 14.69
C THR A 45 -0.68 -2.49 14.37
N ASN A 46 -0.81 -3.39 15.34
CA ASN A 46 -0.68 -4.83 15.09
C ASN A 46 -1.79 -5.38 14.18
N VAL A 47 -2.99 -4.81 14.25
CA VAL A 47 -4.11 -5.16 13.36
C VAL A 47 -3.86 -4.61 11.95
N ALA A 48 -3.36 -3.38 11.85
CA ALA A 48 -2.99 -2.78 10.57
C ALA A 48 -1.85 -3.56 9.87
N LEU A 49 -0.83 -3.96 10.62
CA LEU A 49 0.26 -4.82 10.12
C LEU A 49 -0.27 -6.17 9.62
N ASP A 50 -1.16 -6.80 10.38
CA ASP A 50 -1.77 -8.07 9.98
C ASP A 50 -2.63 -7.91 8.72
N GLY A 51 -3.38 -6.82 8.61
CA GLY A 51 -4.14 -6.43 7.43
C GLY A 51 -3.25 -6.29 6.19
N ILE A 52 -2.14 -5.56 6.31
CA ILE A 52 -1.17 -5.41 5.21
C ILE A 52 -0.54 -6.75 4.85
N LEU A 53 -0.09 -7.55 5.82
CA LEU A 53 0.62 -8.80 5.56
C LEU A 53 -0.29 -9.86 4.93
N ASN A 54 -1.57 -9.87 5.29
CA ASN A 54 -2.56 -10.84 4.82
C ASN A 54 -3.54 -10.27 3.79
N ASP A 55 -3.30 -9.07 3.27
CA ASP A 55 -4.17 -8.45 2.27
C ASP A 55 -4.42 -9.39 1.09
N THR A 56 -5.69 -9.76 0.91
CA THR A 56 -6.15 -10.71 -0.13
C THR A 56 -6.47 -10.02 -1.44
N ASN A 57 -6.68 -8.70 -1.43
CA ASN A 57 -6.98 -7.93 -2.63
C ASN A 57 -5.73 -7.62 -3.44
N CYS A 58 -4.56 -7.95 -2.89
CA CYS A 58 -3.26 -7.67 -3.49
C CYS A 58 -3.03 -6.17 -3.70
N ASP A 59 -3.66 -5.31 -2.90
CA ASP A 59 -3.47 -3.87 -2.90
C ASP A 59 -2.18 -3.51 -2.16
N TRP A 60 -1.84 -4.23 -1.09
CA TRP A 60 -0.67 -3.98 -0.24
C TRP A 60 0.39 -5.06 -0.42
N ILE A 61 1.54 -4.67 -0.97
CA ILE A 61 2.61 -5.59 -1.37
C ILE A 61 3.87 -5.27 -0.58
N VAL A 62 4.27 -6.19 0.29
CA VAL A 62 5.48 -6.09 1.12
C VAL A 62 6.66 -6.79 0.44
N PHE A 63 7.78 -6.08 0.31
CA PHE A 63 9.02 -6.60 -0.29
C PHE A 63 9.99 -7.12 0.78
N ASP A 64 10.99 -7.90 0.35
CA ASP A 64 11.98 -8.49 1.26
C ASP A 64 12.84 -7.45 1.99
N ASP A 65 12.99 -6.25 1.43
CA ASP A 65 13.66 -5.10 2.06
C ASP A 65 12.77 -4.39 3.11
N GLY A 66 11.54 -4.86 3.32
CA GLY A 66 10.59 -4.32 4.28
C GLY A 66 9.77 -3.12 3.79
N SER A 67 10.06 -2.62 2.59
CA SER A 67 9.27 -1.57 1.96
C SER A 67 7.94 -2.09 1.43
N VAL A 68 7.02 -1.18 1.14
CA VAL A 68 5.65 -1.52 0.73
C VAL A 68 5.23 -0.69 -0.47
N ILE A 69 4.54 -1.34 -1.42
CA ILE A 69 3.73 -0.67 -2.43
C ILE A 69 2.26 -0.84 -2.06
N PHE A 70 1.49 0.24 -2.19
CA PHE A 70 0.04 0.24 -2.19
C PHE A 70 -0.49 0.60 -3.58
N LYS A 71 -1.31 -0.29 -4.16
CA LYS A 71 -2.02 -0.10 -5.42
C LYS A 71 -3.41 0.45 -5.14
N TYR A 72 -3.77 1.54 -5.80
CA TYR A 72 -5.04 2.22 -5.60
C TYR A 72 -5.79 2.40 -6.92
N TYR A 73 -7.04 1.96 -6.98
CA TYR A 73 -7.87 1.99 -8.20
C TYR A 73 -9.06 2.96 -8.07
N GLY A 74 -8.96 3.99 -7.21
CA GLY A 74 -9.92 5.09 -7.15
C GLY A 74 -11.13 4.91 -6.23
N SER A 75 -11.29 3.76 -5.56
CA SER A 75 -12.39 3.52 -4.61
C SER A 75 -12.01 2.53 -3.50
N GLY A 76 -12.84 2.42 -2.46
CA GLY A 76 -12.66 1.47 -1.36
C GLY A 76 -11.83 1.96 -0.18
N TYR A 77 -11.23 3.15 -0.29
CA TYR A 77 -10.39 3.78 0.74
C TYR A 77 -10.84 5.21 1.01
N ASP A 78 -10.61 5.71 2.22
CA ASP A 78 -10.95 7.08 2.60
C ASP A 78 -10.15 8.09 1.76
N GLY A 79 -10.85 8.88 0.95
CA GLY A 79 -10.24 9.85 0.04
C GLY A 79 -9.44 10.95 0.73
N ASN A 80 -9.72 11.28 2.00
CA ASN A 80 -8.92 12.26 2.74
C ASN A 80 -7.52 11.72 3.04
N ILE A 81 -7.43 10.45 3.42
CA ILE A 81 -6.16 9.79 3.70
C ILE A 81 -5.37 9.59 2.40
N ILE A 82 -6.04 9.26 1.30
CA ILE A 82 -5.43 9.22 -0.03
C ILE A 82 -4.84 10.59 -0.41
N ASN A 83 -5.59 11.68 -0.21
CA ASN A 83 -5.10 13.03 -0.49
C ASN A 83 -3.90 13.38 0.39
N GLU A 84 -3.92 13.03 1.69
CA GLU A 84 -2.79 13.22 2.58
C GLU A 84 -1.53 12.49 2.08
N MET A 85 -1.68 11.25 1.60
CA MET A 85 -0.58 10.48 1.01
C MET A 85 -0.03 11.15 -0.27
N ILE A 86 -0.90 11.75 -1.10
CA ILE A 86 -0.48 12.52 -2.28
C ILE A 86 0.29 13.78 -1.86
N GLU A 87 -0.24 14.55 -0.91
CA GLU A 87 0.37 15.79 -0.41
C GLU A 87 1.74 15.55 0.22
N LYS A 88 1.93 14.39 0.86
CA LYS A 88 3.21 13.95 1.43
C LYS A 88 4.17 13.34 0.40
N GLY A 89 3.77 13.25 -0.87
CA GLY A 89 4.63 12.77 -1.95
C GLY A 89 4.84 11.25 -1.95
N CYS A 90 3.93 10.48 -1.35
CA CYS A 90 4.02 9.01 -1.34
C CYS A 90 3.70 8.38 -2.72
N ARG A 91 3.02 9.12 -3.61
CA ARG A 91 2.63 8.64 -4.96
C ARG A 91 3.80 8.68 -5.94
N ILE A 92 3.99 7.60 -6.72
CA ILE A 92 5.12 7.43 -7.68
C ILE A 92 4.67 7.11 -9.11
#